data_AF-A0A6B0V5J2-F1
#
_entry.id   AF-A0A6B0V5J2-F1
#
_cell.length_a   1.000
_cell.length_b   1.000
_cell.length_c   1.000
_cell.angle_alpha   90.00
_cell.angle_beta   90.00
_cell.angle_gamma   90.00
#
_symmetry.space_group_name_H-M   'P 1'
#
loop_
_entity.id
_entity.type
_entity.pdbx_description
1 polymer ?
#
loop_
_entity_poly.entity_id
_entity_poly.type
_entity_poly.pdbx_seq_one_letter_code
_entity_poly.pdbx_strand_id
1 'polypeptide(L)'
;MSGLSLKLWTVALFSFCLAEKEHGIVYPRMLESRAATGERMLKINDDLTLTLQKSKVFADDFLFSTTDGDEPIDYYIKAEDAERDIYHDSTHMASVRVTDDDGVEVEGILGERLRVRPLPAMARTSDGLRPHMLYEVDVHENGRRHDYGSPNTSNTPVESRTGSTKHSMYKIPLEIFPEVYLVVDSTFASAFNFDVYKVTRYFAVLTNALKGALRRDEGNQMLLPKACLSVSNTGIQ
;
A
#
# COMPACT_ATOMS: atom_id res chain seq x y z
N MET A 1 6.69 -1.48 -61.10
CA MET A 1 5.54 -1.75 -60.22
C MET A 1 5.97 -2.75 -59.16
N SER A 2 6.18 -2.30 -57.92
CA SER A 2 6.07 -3.08 -56.67
C SER A 2 6.67 -2.25 -55.54
N GLY A 3 5.84 -1.42 -54.89
CA GLY A 3 6.23 -0.67 -53.71
C GLY A 3 6.21 -1.57 -52.47
N LEU A 4 7.35 -1.73 -51.81
CA LEU A 4 7.42 -2.37 -50.49
C LEU A 4 6.98 -1.36 -49.43
N SER A 5 5.82 -1.61 -48.83
CA SER A 5 5.31 -0.87 -47.68
C SER A 5 5.89 -1.47 -46.40
N LEU A 6 6.84 -0.77 -45.79
CA LEU A 6 7.38 -1.09 -44.47
C LEU A 6 6.40 -0.58 -43.40
N LYS A 7 5.58 -1.46 -42.83
CA LYS A 7 4.70 -1.09 -41.72
C LYS A 7 5.49 -1.05 -40.42
N LEU A 8 5.85 0.15 -39.99
CA LEU A 8 6.42 0.44 -38.69
C LEU A 8 5.32 0.25 -37.63
N TRP A 9 5.44 -0.77 -36.78
CA TRP A 9 4.54 -0.96 -35.64
C TRP A 9 5.11 -0.17 -34.47
N THR A 10 4.59 1.04 -34.24
CA THR A 10 4.82 1.78 -32.99
C THR A 10 4.05 1.09 -31.87
N VAL A 11 4.76 0.32 -31.06
CA VAL A 11 4.27 -0.12 -29.74
C VAL A 11 4.33 1.10 -28.84
N ALA A 12 3.20 1.78 -28.66
CA ALA A 12 3.04 2.75 -27.60
C ALA A 12 3.01 1.98 -26.28
N LEU A 13 4.15 1.94 -25.58
CA LEU A 13 4.19 1.66 -24.15
C LEU A 13 3.40 2.78 -23.47
N PHE A 14 2.10 2.57 -23.31
CA PHE A 14 1.30 3.31 -22.34
C PHE A 14 1.77 2.85 -20.96
N SER A 15 2.93 3.36 -20.55
CA SER A 15 3.25 3.50 -19.14
C SER A 15 2.08 4.25 -18.55
N PHE A 16 1.33 3.60 -17.67
CA PHE A 16 0.39 4.28 -16.78
C PHE A 16 1.26 5.15 -15.89
N CYS A 17 1.66 6.32 -16.39
CA CYS A 17 2.29 7.34 -15.57
C CYS A 17 1.16 7.85 -14.68
N LEU A 18 1.08 7.33 -13.45
CA LEU A 18 0.58 8.14 -12.35
C LEU A 18 1.37 9.45 -12.45
N ALA A 19 0.68 10.55 -12.75
CA ALA A 19 1.32 11.85 -12.81
C ALA A 19 1.73 12.20 -11.38
N GLU A 20 2.96 11.85 -11.02
CA GLU A 20 3.56 12.24 -9.75
C GLU A 20 3.91 13.72 -9.85
N LYS A 21 3.23 14.54 -9.04
CA LYS A 21 3.59 15.95 -8.92
C LYS A 21 4.55 16.09 -7.74
N GLU A 22 5.82 16.36 -8.04
CA GLU A 22 6.82 16.62 -7.01
C GLU A 22 6.42 17.81 -6.14
N HIS A 23 6.45 17.62 -4.82
CA HIS A 23 6.05 18.59 -3.81
C HIS A 23 7.26 19.11 -3.00
N GLY A 24 8.46 18.58 -3.25
CA GLY A 24 9.73 19.11 -2.74
C GLY A 24 10.56 18.08 -1.96
N ILE A 25 11.81 18.46 -1.68
CA ILE A 25 12.74 17.66 -0.87
C ILE A 25 12.65 18.10 0.59
N VAL A 26 12.55 17.13 1.50
CA VAL A 26 12.48 17.34 2.94
C VAL A 26 13.50 16.47 3.68
N TYR A 27 13.72 16.78 4.96
CA TYR A 27 14.67 16.08 5.82
C TYR A 27 13.98 15.71 7.13
N PRO A 28 13.27 14.57 7.15
CA PRO A 28 12.51 14.13 8.32
C PRO A 28 13.42 13.92 9.53
N ARG A 29 12.88 14.16 10.72
CA ARG A 29 13.59 13.93 11.98
C ARG A 29 12.64 13.51 13.09
N MET A 30 13.12 12.61 13.94
CA MET A 30 12.44 12.30 15.18
C MET A 30 12.58 13.49 16.13
N LEU A 31 11.49 13.86 16.78
CA LEU A 31 11.50 14.82 17.87
C LEU A 31 11.57 14.04 19.19
N GLU A 32 12.37 14.54 20.13
CA GLU A 32 12.46 13.95 21.47
C GLU A 32 11.09 14.01 22.16
N SER A 33 10.60 12.86 22.62
CA SER A 33 9.32 12.76 23.31
C SER A 33 9.42 13.44 24.69
N ARG A 34 8.73 14.57 24.85
CA ARG A 34 8.47 15.18 26.16
C ARG A 34 7.15 14.70 26.78
N ALA A 35 6.43 13.83 26.08
CA ALA A 35 5.13 13.33 26.50
C ALA A 35 5.32 12.12 27.42
N ALA A 36 4.63 12.12 28.56
CA ALA A 36 4.60 10.99 29.50
C ALA A 36 3.99 9.70 28.89
N THR A 37 3.37 9.79 27.71
CA THR A 37 2.69 8.71 26.99
C THR A 37 3.63 7.81 26.17
N GLY A 38 4.89 8.21 25.94
CA GLY A 38 5.85 7.45 25.13
C GLY A 38 5.60 7.52 23.62
N GLU A 39 4.71 8.42 23.17
CA GLU A 39 4.44 8.64 21.75
C GLU A 39 5.65 9.28 21.06
N ARG A 40 5.96 8.79 19.85
CA ARG A 40 7.07 9.26 19.03
C ARG A 40 6.56 10.31 18.05
N MET A 41 7.18 11.48 18.01
CA MET A 41 6.82 12.53 17.06
C MET A 41 7.82 12.58 15.91
N LEU A 42 7.33 12.64 14.67
CA LEU A 42 8.13 12.67 13.46
C LEU A 42 7.83 13.97 12.72
N LYS A 43 8.78 14.89 12.68
CA LYS A 43 8.67 16.11 11.88
C LYS A 43 9.08 15.79 10.44
N ILE A 44 8.16 15.95 9.49
CA ILE A 44 8.41 15.78 8.06
C ILE A 44 8.97 17.07 7.47
N ASN A 45 8.27 18.19 7.71
CA ASN A 45 8.68 19.56 7.34
C ASN A 45 8.13 20.55 8.39
N ASP A 46 8.17 21.86 8.11
CA ASP A 46 7.72 22.88 9.06
C ASP A 46 6.20 22.86 9.33
N ASP A 47 5.41 22.37 8.38
CA ASP A 47 3.95 22.39 8.43
C ASP A 47 3.34 21.02 8.82
N LEU A 48 4.11 19.93 8.70
CA LEU A 48 3.67 18.57 8.93
C LEU A 48 4.54 17.85 9.96
N THR A 49 3.93 17.54 11.10
CA THR A 49 4.49 16.69 12.15
C THR A 49 3.51 15.59 12.49
N LEU A 50 3.96 14.34 12.41
CA LEU A 50 3.16 13.16 12.72
C LEU A 50 3.35 12.73 14.18
N THR A 51 2.26 12.31 14.80
CA THR A 51 2.27 11.57 16.07
C THR A 51 2.17 10.09 15.76
N LEU A 52 3.28 9.36 15.90
CA LEU A 52 3.40 7.98 15.47
C LEU A 52 2.87 7.01 16.52
N GLN A 53 1.90 6.20 16.11
CA GLN A 53 1.40 5.05 16.86
C GLN A 53 1.78 3.75 16.16
N LYS A 54 2.19 2.73 16.92
CA LYS A 54 2.51 1.41 16.36
C LYS A 54 1.28 0.78 15.72
N SER A 55 1.48 0.16 14.56
CA SER A 55 0.40 -0.47 13.81
C SER A 55 0.46 -1.99 13.91
N LYS A 56 -0.68 -2.61 14.16
CA LYS A 56 -0.91 -4.04 13.94
C LYS A 56 -1.73 -4.20 12.65
N VAL A 57 -1.13 -4.82 11.65
CA VAL A 57 -1.64 -4.89 10.28
C VAL A 57 -2.10 -6.31 9.96
N PHE A 58 -1.22 -7.27 10.22
CA PHE A 58 -1.48 -8.69 9.95
C PHE A 58 -1.85 -9.41 11.25
N ALA A 59 -2.49 -10.57 11.12
CA ALA A 59 -2.60 -11.51 12.22
C ALA A 59 -1.39 -12.43 12.24
N ASP A 60 -0.92 -12.69 13.46
CA ASP A 60 0.18 -13.55 13.90
C ASP A 60 1.21 -13.90 12.82
N ASP A 61 0.96 -14.93 11.99
CA ASP A 61 1.83 -15.32 10.87
C ASP A 61 1.01 -15.42 9.57
N PHE A 62 1.65 -15.11 8.44
CA PHE A 62 1.01 -15.20 7.13
C PHE A 62 1.92 -15.81 6.06
N LEU A 63 1.30 -16.34 5.02
CA LEU A 63 2.00 -17.00 3.91
C LEU A 63 2.33 -15.98 2.82
N PHE A 64 3.58 -16.00 2.36
CA PHE A 64 4.00 -15.35 1.12
C PHE A 64 4.46 -16.45 0.16
N SER A 65 3.78 -16.58 -0.98
CA SER A 65 4.13 -17.55 -2.01
C SER A 65 4.71 -16.83 -3.22
N THR A 66 5.75 -17.39 -3.81
CA THR A 66 6.32 -16.93 -5.09
C THR A 66 6.81 -18.13 -5.89
N THR A 67 7.40 -17.90 -7.06
CA THR A 67 7.98 -18.96 -7.87
C THR A 67 9.40 -18.63 -8.27
N ASP A 68 10.30 -19.62 -8.20
CA ASP A 68 11.60 -19.59 -8.85
C ASP A 68 11.56 -20.53 -10.06
N GLY A 69 11.48 -19.94 -11.26
CA GLY A 69 11.05 -20.67 -12.46
C GLY A 69 9.62 -21.23 -12.27
N ASP A 70 9.49 -22.55 -12.35
CA ASP A 70 8.23 -23.29 -12.17
C ASP A 70 8.06 -23.86 -10.75
N GLU A 71 9.04 -23.69 -9.87
CA GLU A 71 8.99 -24.22 -8.51
C GLU A 71 8.35 -23.21 -7.56
N PRO A 72 7.24 -23.55 -6.86
CA PRO A 72 6.65 -22.69 -5.86
C PRO A 72 7.52 -22.64 -4.60
N ILE A 73 7.74 -21.43 -4.08
CA ILE A 73 8.47 -21.15 -2.85
C ILE A 73 7.52 -20.45 -1.88
N ASP A 74 7.40 -21.02 -0.68
CA ASP A 74 6.55 -20.54 0.38
C ASP A 74 7.39 -20.00 1.55
N TYR A 75 7.11 -18.75 1.95
CA TYR A 75 7.68 -18.10 3.11
C TYR A 75 6.59 -17.90 4.16
N TYR A 76 6.80 -18.45 5.35
CA TYR A 76 5.99 -18.13 6.52
C TYR A 76 6.59 -16.88 7.19
N ILE A 77 5.90 -15.76 7.05
CA ILE A 77 6.34 -14.46 7.56
C ILE A 77 5.59 -14.17 8.85
N LYS A 78 6.35 -13.83 9.90
CA LYS A 78 5.75 -13.35 11.12
C LYS A 78 5.28 -11.92 10.98
N ALA A 79 4.07 -11.63 11.44
CA ALA A 79 3.51 -10.27 11.45
C ALA A 79 4.43 -9.31 12.21
N GLU A 80 4.99 -9.75 13.36
CA GLU A 80 5.88 -8.94 14.19
C GLU A 80 7.08 -8.37 13.42
N ASP A 81 7.64 -9.13 12.48
CA ASP A 81 8.78 -8.70 11.65
C ASP A 81 8.34 -7.80 10.49
N ALA A 82 7.19 -8.11 9.88
CA ALA A 82 6.64 -7.37 8.75
C ALA A 82 6.13 -5.98 9.16
N GLU A 83 5.50 -5.88 10.34
CA GLU A 83 4.89 -4.65 10.84
C GLU A 83 5.78 -3.90 11.84
N ARG A 84 6.97 -4.45 12.16
CA ARG A 84 7.90 -3.92 13.16
C ARG A 84 8.19 -2.45 13.00
N ASP A 85 8.25 -1.93 11.77
CA ASP A 85 8.65 -0.55 11.48
C ASP A 85 7.46 0.29 10.95
N ILE A 86 6.23 -0.23 11.06
CA ILE A 86 5.01 0.39 10.54
C ILE A 86 4.29 1.19 11.62
N TYR A 87 3.97 2.44 11.29
CA TYR A 87 3.32 3.39 12.16
C TYR A 87 2.14 4.07 11.44
N HIS A 88 1.21 4.59 12.22
CA HIS A 88 0.14 5.44 11.71
C HIS A 88 -0.02 6.71 12.54
N ASP A 89 -0.60 7.73 11.92
CA ASP A 89 -1.13 8.93 12.57
C ASP A 89 -2.57 9.09 12.12
N SER A 90 -3.50 8.94 13.07
CA SER A 90 -4.93 9.02 12.80
C SER A 90 -5.40 10.41 12.41
N THR A 91 -4.76 11.46 12.92
CA THR A 91 -5.10 12.86 12.65
C THR A 91 -4.77 13.22 11.20
N HIS A 92 -3.61 12.77 10.72
CA HIS A 92 -3.13 13.05 9.37
C HIS A 92 -3.47 11.95 8.35
N MET A 93 -4.17 10.88 8.76
CA MET A 93 -4.39 9.68 7.93
C MET A 93 -3.08 9.08 7.39
N ALA A 94 -2.00 9.21 8.15
CA ALA A 94 -0.71 8.74 7.71
C ALA A 94 -0.55 7.26 8.04
N SER A 95 0.11 6.54 7.15
CA SER A 95 0.60 5.18 7.34
C SER A 95 1.99 5.12 6.74
N VAL A 96 3.01 4.93 7.58
CA VAL A 96 4.41 5.06 7.17
C VAL A 96 5.27 3.96 7.77
N ARG A 97 6.25 3.52 7.00
CA ARG A 97 7.42 2.80 7.51
C ARG A 97 8.44 3.82 7.99
N VAL A 98 8.94 3.65 9.21
CA VAL A 98 9.95 4.54 9.81
C VAL A 98 11.08 3.73 10.40
N THR A 99 12.31 4.04 10.02
CA THR A 99 13.55 3.48 10.61
C THR A 99 14.51 4.60 10.97
N ASP A 100 15.24 4.45 12.07
CA ASP A 100 16.12 5.49 12.64
C ASP A 100 17.57 5.04 12.90
N ASP A 101 17.98 3.88 12.38
CA ASP A 101 19.30 3.28 12.63
C ASP A 101 20.48 4.12 12.10
N ASP A 102 20.34 4.73 10.92
CA ASP A 102 21.40 5.51 10.26
C ASP A 102 20.81 6.77 9.63
N GLY A 103 20.21 7.60 10.48
CA GLY A 103 19.37 8.71 10.06
C GLY A 103 17.95 8.26 9.78
N VAL A 104 17.00 9.18 9.94
CA VAL A 104 15.57 8.88 9.83
C VAL A 104 15.22 8.63 8.37
N GLU A 105 14.68 7.44 8.08
CA GLU A 105 14.04 7.11 6.82
C GLU A 105 12.55 6.94 7.00
N VAL A 106 11.78 7.54 6.09
CA VAL A 106 10.32 7.52 6.09
C VAL A 106 9.83 7.18 4.70
N GLU A 107 8.93 6.21 4.62
CA GLU A 107 8.35 5.77 3.36
C GLU A 107 6.86 5.48 3.57
N GLY A 108 6.01 6.04 2.73
CA GLY A 108 4.59 5.71 2.73
C GLY A 108 3.65 6.89 2.51
N ILE A 109 2.55 6.87 3.24
CA ILE A 109 1.34 7.66 3.03
C ILE A 109 1.23 8.73 4.09
N LEU A 110 1.11 10.00 3.67
CA LEU A 110 1.02 11.17 4.54
C LEU A 110 -0.36 11.84 4.50
N GLY A 111 -1.36 11.12 4.00
CA GLY A 111 -2.73 11.61 3.84
C GLY A 111 -3.39 11.04 2.59
N GLU A 112 -4.37 11.75 2.07
CA GLU A 112 -5.14 11.32 0.89
C GLU A 112 -4.27 11.21 -0.36
N ARG A 113 -3.49 12.25 -0.66
CA ARG A 113 -2.70 12.36 -1.91
C ARG A 113 -1.20 12.44 -1.69
N LEU A 114 -0.78 12.94 -0.53
CA LEU A 114 0.63 13.19 -0.24
C LEU A 114 1.33 11.90 0.16
N ARG A 115 2.49 11.66 -0.46
CA ARG A 115 3.36 10.51 -0.22
C ARG A 115 4.78 10.98 0.06
N VAL A 116 5.56 10.10 0.69
CA VAL A 116 6.96 10.32 1.00
C VAL A 116 7.79 9.09 0.66
N ARG A 117 8.98 9.31 0.09
CA ARG A 117 9.96 8.26 -0.15
C ARG A 117 11.40 8.75 0.07
N PRO A 118 12.32 7.90 0.53
CA PRO A 118 13.73 8.27 0.68
C PRO A 118 14.41 8.50 -0.68
N LEU A 119 15.46 9.33 -0.70
CA LEU A 119 16.33 9.57 -1.86
C LEU A 119 17.77 9.10 -1.56
N PRO A 120 18.05 7.79 -1.60
CA PRO A 120 19.33 7.24 -1.15
C PRO A 120 20.53 7.67 -2.01
N ALA A 121 20.29 8.06 -3.27
CA ALA A 121 21.33 8.54 -4.18
C ALA A 121 21.74 10.01 -3.93
N MET A 122 20.92 10.77 -3.19
CA MET A 122 21.18 12.17 -2.92
C MET A 122 22.01 12.33 -1.64
N ALA A 123 22.94 13.29 -1.66
CA ALA A 123 23.82 13.55 -0.52
C ALA A 123 23.03 13.96 0.73
N ARG A 124 23.50 13.47 1.89
CA ARG A 124 22.98 13.88 3.20
C ARG A 124 23.37 15.32 3.52
N THR A 125 22.68 15.91 4.48
CA THR A 125 23.12 17.19 5.07
C THR A 125 24.40 17.02 5.88
N SER A 126 25.04 18.14 6.23
CA SER A 126 26.18 18.16 7.17
C SER A 126 25.87 17.48 8.50
N ASP A 127 24.61 17.55 8.91
CA ASP A 127 24.11 17.01 10.17
C ASP A 127 23.69 15.54 10.04
N GLY A 128 23.94 14.91 8.89
CA GLY A 128 23.66 13.50 8.63
C GLY A 128 22.21 13.18 8.28
N LEU A 129 21.36 14.18 8.01
CA LEU A 129 19.95 13.96 7.68
C LEU A 129 19.80 13.40 6.27
N ARG A 130 18.91 12.42 6.13
CA ARG A 130 18.61 11.77 4.85
C ARG A 130 17.54 12.55 4.06
N PRO A 131 17.79 12.87 2.77
CA PRO A 131 16.82 13.55 1.93
C PRO A 131 15.64 12.62 1.56
N HIS A 132 14.44 13.20 1.55
CA HIS A 132 13.20 12.54 1.16
C HIS A 132 12.45 13.37 0.14
N MET A 133 11.77 12.72 -0.80
CA MET A 133 10.88 13.36 -1.76
C MET A 133 9.46 13.33 -1.23
N LEU A 134 8.81 14.49 -1.16
CA LEU A 134 7.36 14.59 -1.07
C LEU A 134 6.80 14.66 -2.47
N TYR A 135 5.74 13.89 -2.72
CA TYR A 135 5.06 13.90 -4.01
C TYR A 135 3.58 13.64 -3.82
N GLU A 136 2.78 14.21 -4.70
CA GLU A 136 1.35 13.95 -4.77
C GLU A 136 1.08 12.88 -5.81
N VAL A 137 0.19 11.96 -5.45
CA VAL A 137 -0.43 11.05 -6.39
C VAL A 137 -1.80 11.59 -6.73
N ASP A 138 -2.10 11.68 -8.03
CA ASP A 138 -3.44 12.02 -8.48
C ASP A 138 -4.43 10.94 -8.06
N VAL A 139 -5.48 11.34 -7.34
CA VAL A 139 -6.70 10.54 -7.30
C VAL A 139 -7.23 10.66 -8.71
N HIS A 140 -7.04 9.63 -9.52
CA HIS A 140 -7.77 9.52 -10.75
C HIS A 140 -9.26 9.53 -10.39
N GLU A 141 -9.88 10.71 -10.42
CA GLU A 141 -11.31 10.86 -10.71
C GLU A 141 -11.49 10.41 -12.16
N ASN A 142 -11.24 9.13 -12.42
CA ASN A 142 -11.68 8.53 -13.64
C ASN A 142 -13.19 8.67 -13.57
N GLY A 143 -13.78 9.56 -14.37
CA GLY A 143 -15.22 9.63 -14.64
C GLY A 143 -15.79 8.31 -15.22
N ARG A 144 -15.02 7.22 -15.18
CA ARG A 144 -15.45 5.84 -15.38
C ARG A 144 -16.07 5.35 -14.09
N ARG A 145 -17.34 5.68 -13.91
CA ARG A 145 -18.23 5.21 -12.84
C ARG A 145 -18.38 3.67 -12.75
N HIS A 146 -17.66 2.89 -13.58
CA HIS A 146 -17.85 1.46 -13.85
C HIS A 146 -16.52 0.78 -14.23
N ASP A 147 -15.47 0.93 -13.43
CA ASP A 147 -14.24 0.14 -13.53
C ASP A 147 -14.36 -1.23 -12.83
N TYR A 148 -15.47 -1.47 -12.15
CA TYR A 148 -15.84 -2.78 -11.62
C TYR A 148 -16.65 -3.58 -12.65
N GLY A 149 -16.26 -4.84 -12.88
CA GLY A 149 -17.07 -5.79 -13.64
C GLY A 149 -18.27 -6.24 -12.80
N SER A 150 -19.49 -5.94 -13.25
CA SER A 150 -20.68 -6.60 -12.70
C SER A 150 -20.81 -7.98 -13.36
N PRO A 151 -21.00 -9.06 -12.59
CA PRO A 151 -21.21 -10.37 -13.19
C PRO A 151 -22.43 -10.35 -14.13
N ASN A 152 -22.31 -11.01 -15.28
CA ASN A 152 -23.41 -11.18 -16.23
C ASN A 152 -24.50 -12.04 -15.59
N THR A 153 -25.62 -11.41 -15.22
CA THR A 153 -26.77 -12.05 -14.52
C THR A 153 -27.58 -13.02 -15.38
N SER A 154 -27.21 -13.26 -16.64
CA SER A 154 -28.05 -13.99 -17.59
C SER A 154 -28.02 -15.51 -17.44
N ASN A 155 -26.96 -16.13 -16.89
CA ASN A 155 -26.81 -17.60 -16.91
C ASN A 155 -26.19 -18.24 -15.65
N THR A 156 -25.91 -17.48 -14.59
CA THR A 156 -25.58 -18.06 -13.29
C THR A 156 -26.83 -18.03 -12.42
N PRO A 157 -27.25 -19.14 -11.78
CA PRO A 157 -28.10 -19.04 -10.62
C PRO A 157 -27.27 -18.35 -9.54
N VAL A 158 -27.26 -17.01 -9.57
CA VAL A 158 -27.03 -16.24 -8.36
C VAL A 158 -28.26 -16.57 -7.55
N GLU A 159 -28.14 -17.42 -6.53
CA GLU A 159 -29.17 -17.49 -5.51
C GLU A 159 -29.30 -16.05 -5.00
N SER A 160 -30.36 -15.38 -5.44
CA SER A 160 -30.74 -14.16 -4.81
C SER A 160 -31.04 -14.57 -3.37
N ARG A 161 -30.33 -13.98 -2.41
CA ARG A 161 -30.80 -14.01 -1.01
C ARG A 161 -32.13 -13.28 -0.87
N THR A 162 -32.67 -12.76 -1.97
CA THR A 162 -34.04 -12.29 -2.21
C THR A 162 -35.03 -13.46 -2.31
N GLY A 163 -34.98 -14.38 -1.35
CA GLY A 163 -36.23 -14.99 -0.88
C GLY A 163 -37.02 -13.89 -0.18
N SER A 164 -38.33 -13.83 -0.43
CA SER A 164 -39.27 -12.83 0.11
C SER A 164 -39.45 -12.87 1.64
N THR A 165 -38.37 -12.64 2.38
CA THR A 165 -38.36 -12.27 3.78
C THR A 165 -37.76 -10.88 3.85
N LYS A 166 -38.48 -9.93 4.45
CA LYS A 166 -37.91 -8.63 4.84
C LYS A 166 -36.79 -8.91 5.86
N HIS A 167 -35.62 -9.31 5.40
CA HIS A 167 -34.43 -9.29 6.21
C HIS A 167 -34.21 -7.81 6.53
N SER A 168 -34.42 -7.45 7.79
CA SER A 168 -33.81 -6.25 8.38
C SER A 168 -32.44 -6.12 7.76
N MET A 169 -32.16 -5.00 7.08
CA MET A 169 -30.84 -4.64 6.56
C MET A 169 -29.82 -5.16 7.58
N TYR A 170 -29.05 -6.19 7.20
CA TYR A 170 -28.13 -6.83 8.13
C TYR A 170 -27.28 -5.71 8.69
N LYS A 171 -27.39 -5.45 10.00
CA LYS A 171 -26.48 -4.51 10.66
C LYS A 171 -25.12 -5.17 10.51
N ILE A 172 -24.30 -4.63 9.62
CA ILE A 172 -22.89 -5.02 9.50
C ILE A 172 -22.33 -4.83 10.91
N PRO A 173 -21.76 -5.88 11.52
CA PRO A 173 -21.21 -5.75 12.86
C PRO A 173 -20.12 -4.68 12.85
N LEU A 174 -19.98 -3.98 13.98
CA LEU A 174 -18.98 -2.92 14.17
C LEU A 174 -17.52 -3.42 13.95
N GLU A 175 -17.32 -4.73 13.94
CA GLU A 175 -16.03 -5.35 13.72
C GLU A 175 -16.20 -6.53 12.76
N ILE A 176 -15.40 -6.52 11.69
CA ILE A 176 -15.36 -7.59 10.69
C ILE A 176 -13.91 -8.04 10.47
N PHE A 177 -13.74 -9.33 10.24
CA PHE A 177 -12.43 -9.98 10.07
C PHE A 177 -12.34 -10.63 8.69
N PRO A 178 -12.20 -9.84 7.61
CA PRO A 178 -12.10 -10.37 6.27
C PRO A 178 -10.72 -11.01 6.03
N GLU A 179 -10.71 -12.20 5.46
CA GLU A 179 -9.50 -12.80 4.90
C GLU A 179 -9.21 -12.15 3.55
N VAL A 180 -7.98 -11.66 3.33
CA VAL A 180 -7.58 -10.97 2.11
C VAL A 180 -6.44 -11.72 1.45
N TYR A 181 -6.65 -12.11 0.19
CA TYR A 181 -5.63 -12.70 -0.65
C TYR A 181 -5.12 -11.64 -1.63
N LEU A 182 -3.85 -11.27 -1.50
CA LEU A 182 -3.19 -10.28 -2.35
C LEU A 182 -2.40 -11.01 -3.44
N VAL A 183 -2.73 -10.75 -4.69
CA VAL A 183 -1.97 -11.24 -5.83
C VAL A 183 -1.23 -10.06 -6.46
N VAL A 184 0.07 -10.24 -6.62
CA VAL A 184 0.99 -9.25 -7.15
C VAL A 184 1.54 -9.78 -8.46
N ASP A 185 1.40 -9.00 -9.51
CA ASP A 185 1.95 -9.35 -10.81
C ASP A 185 3.48 -9.17 -10.83
N SER A 186 4.14 -9.85 -11.77
CA SER A 186 5.59 -9.79 -11.95
C SER A 186 6.12 -8.39 -12.25
N THR A 187 5.35 -7.58 -12.99
CA THR A 187 5.76 -6.21 -13.33
C THR A 187 5.85 -5.37 -12.07
N PHE A 188 4.84 -5.44 -11.21
CA PHE A 188 4.87 -4.76 -9.92
C PHE A 188 6.00 -5.28 -9.03
N ALA A 189 6.15 -6.59 -8.89
CA ALA A 189 7.17 -7.19 -8.04
C ALA A 189 8.60 -6.89 -8.52
N SER A 190 8.81 -6.71 -9.82
CA SER A 190 10.10 -6.36 -10.41
C SER A 190 10.63 -5.01 -9.91
N ALA A 191 9.75 -4.05 -9.59
CA ALA A 191 10.13 -2.77 -8.99
C ALA A 191 10.81 -2.94 -7.61
N PHE A 192 10.58 -4.07 -6.95
CA PHE A 192 11.18 -4.43 -5.67
C PHE A 192 12.30 -5.47 -5.82
N ASN A 193 12.71 -5.80 -7.06
CA ASN A 193 13.62 -6.91 -7.37
C ASN A 193 13.13 -8.25 -6.77
N PHE A 194 11.81 -8.45 -6.70
CA PHE A 194 11.21 -9.66 -6.11
C PHE A 194 11.59 -9.89 -4.63
N ASP A 195 12.05 -8.86 -3.93
CA ASP A 195 12.39 -8.93 -2.52
C ASP A 195 11.11 -9.09 -1.68
N VAL A 196 10.95 -10.30 -1.12
CA VAL A 196 9.81 -10.71 -0.30
C VAL A 196 9.49 -9.69 0.80
N TYR A 197 10.51 -9.19 1.50
CA TYR A 197 10.32 -8.28 2.63
C TYR A 197 9.92 -6.89 2.17
N LYS A 198 10.48 -6.40 1.05
CA LYS A 198 10.10 -5.09 0.50
C LYS A 198 8.66 -5.09 -0.01
N VAL A 199 8.26 -6.13 -0.77
CA VAL A 199 6.89 -6.27 -1.26
C VAL A 199 5.92 -6.39 -0.06
N THR A 200 6.25 -7.22 0.92
CA THR A 200 5.46 -7.38 2.15
C THR A 200 5.27 -6.05 2.88
N ARG A 201 6.35 -5.28 3.09
CA ARG A 201 6.28 -3.98 3.78
C ARG A 201 5.47 -2.95 3.01
N TYR A 202 5.57 -2.94 1.67
CA TYR A 202 4.73 -2.08 0.84
C TYR A 202 3.24 -2.35 1.10
N PHE A 203 2.83 -3.62 1.05
CA PHE A 203 1.44 -3.99 1.32
C PHE A 203 1.04 -3.78 2.78
N ALA A 204 1.98 -3.88 3.72
CA ALA A 204 1.72 -3.54 5.12
C ALA A 204 1.32 -2.06 5.27
N VAL A 205 2.08 -1.15 4.66
CA VAL A 205 1.79 0.30 4.65
C VAL A 205 0.42 0.57 4.01
N LEU A 206 0.16 -0.03 2.85
CA LEU A 206 -1.08 0.16 2.09
C LEU A 206 -2.30 -0.34 2.88
N THR A 207 -2.23 -1.58 3.37
CA THR A 207 -3.29 -2.21 4.17
C THR A 207 -3.60 -1.40 5.42
N ASN A 208 -2.55 -0.94 6.10
CA ASN A 208 -2.71 -0.14 7.30
C ASN A 208 -3.39 1.21 7.03
N ALA A 209 -3.09 1.87 5.91
CA ALA A 209 -3.81 3.05 5.49
C ALA A 209 -5.29 2.77 5.18
N LEU A 210 -5.57 1.65 4.51
CA LEU A 210 -6.92 1.20 4.15
C LEU A 210 -7.75 0.93 5.41
N LYS A 211 -7.16 0.26 6.40
CA LYS A 211 -7.74 0.08 7.74
C LYS A 211 -8.05 1.43 8.41
N GLY A 212 -7.14 2.39 8.34
CA GLY A 212 -7.34 3.74 8.87
C GLY A 212 -8.50 4.49 8.20
N ALA A 213 -8.63 4.36 6.88
CA ALA A 213 -9.71 4.97 6.10
C ALA A 213 -11.08 4.36 6.41
N LEU A 214 -11.20 3.04 6.42
CA LEU A 214 -12.46 2.33 6.74
C LEU A 214 -12.97 2.65 8.14
N ARG A 215 -12.07 2.79 9.12
CA ARG A 215 -12.43 3.19 10.48
C ARG A 215 -13.13 4.55 10.52
N ARG A 216 -12.78 5.47 9.61
CA ARG A 216 -13.42 6.79 9.54
C ARG A 216 -14.83 6.70 8.94
N ASP A 217 -14.98 5.98 7.84
CA ASP A 217 -16.23 6.03 7.05
C ASP A 217 -17.34 5.17 7.65
N GLU A 218 -17.01 4.03 8.25
CA GLU A 218 -18.02 3.08 8.73
C GLU A 218 -18.01 2.91 10.25
N GLY A 219 -17.03 3.47 10.97
CA GLY A 219 -16.78 3.17 12.38
C GLY A 219 -16.35 1.72 12.63
N ASN A 220 -16.15 0.94 11.57
CA ASN A 220 -15.84 -0.47 11.64
C ASN A 220 -14.34 -0.70 11.81
N GLN A 221 -13.96 -1.63 12.68
CA GLN A 221 -12.57 -2.06 12.82
C GLN A 221 -12.30 -3.29 11.93
N MET A 222 -11.36 -3.16 10.99
CA MET A 222 -10.90 -4.26 10.14
C MET A 222 -9.55 -4.75 10.66
N LEU A 223 -9.49 -6.03 10.99
CA LEU A 223 -8.24 -6.75 11.21
C LEU A 223 -8.14 -7.78 10.10
N LEU A 224 -6.94 -7.97 9.52
CA LEU A 224 -6.70 -9.01 8.53
C LEU A 224 -6.24 -10.29 9.25
N PRO A 225 -7.16 -11.24 9.58
CA PRO A 225 -6.81 -12.50 10.24
C PRO A 225 -5.94 -13.41 9.37
N LYS A 226 -5.98 -13.27 8.04
CA LYS A 226 -5.10 -13.97 7.12
C LYS A 226 -4.84 -13.10 5.91
N ALA A 227 -3.57 -12.79 5.70
CA ALA A 227 -3.08 -12.36 4.41
C ALA A 227 -2.45 -13.57 3.72
N CYS A 228 -2.61 -13.70 2.42
CA CYS A 228 -1.64 -14.46 1.64
C CYS A 228 -1.24 -13.61 0.47
N LEU A 229 0.07 -13.47 0.29
CA LEU A 229 0.67 -12.61 -0.71
C LEU A 229 1.32 -13.52 -1.74
N SER A 230 0.80 -13.52 -2.96
CA SER A 230 1.36 -14.32 -4.05
C SER A 230 1.98 -13.42 -5.10
N VAL A 231 3.24 -13.70 -5.46
CA VAL A 231 3.93 -13.03 -6.57
C VAL A 231 4.06 -14.01 -7.72
N SER A 232 3.38 -13.75 -8.83
CA SER A 232 3.61 -14.51 -10.07
C SER A 232 4.87 -14.02 -10.75
N ASN A 233 5.83 -14.91 -11.00
CA ASN A 233 7.04 -14.60 -11.79
C ASN A 233 6.81 -14.78 -13.30
N THR A 234 5.64 -15.29 -13.69
CA THR A 234 5.23 -15.38 -15.09
C THR A 234 4.47 -14.10 -15.45
N GLY A 235 4.91 -13.41 -16.51
CA GLY A 235 4.12 -12.33 -17.11
C GLY A 235 2.75 -12.90 -17.48
N ILE A 236 1.67 -12.21 -17.12
CA ILE A 236 0.34 -12.55 -17.61
C ILE A 236 0.41 -12.41 -19.13
N GLN A 237 0.46 -13.54 -19.85
CA GLN A 237 0.37 -13.60 -21.30
C GLN A 237 -1.07 -13.35 -21.77
#